data_AF-A0A5M9ZFE1-F1
#
_entry.id   AF-A0A5M9ZFE1-F1
#
_cell.length_a   1.000
_cell.length_b   1.000
_cell.length_c   1.000
_cell.angle_alpha   90.00
_cell.angle_beta   90.00
_cell.angle_gamma   90.00
#
_symmetry.space_group_name_H-M   'P 1'
#
loop_
_entity.id
_entity.type
_entity.pdbx_description
1 polymer ?
#
loop_
_entity_poly.entity_id
_entity_poly.type
_entity_poly.pdbx_seq_one_letter_code
_entity_poly.pdbx_strand_id
1 'polypeptide(L)'
;MPNSSTSEGTDAAPATAVEADDAAQADVAADTSGTAPTYGPVTVTLADRLPDIEHEVTLFKRQDGMHYLEVLDYRLDAGATILPPATPEPTRRIEVFGDSVSCGERNEASLYVGRLDPAADLSGYSNAWYSYAAITARNLGAQLHDTSQGGISLLDGIGWFAGPDYVGQESAWDCIQYNPALGESKPWDFSRYTPHVVVVAIGQNDAHPDDFMASDYDGERARHWRTRYVDFLKSLHARYPKAVIVCLTTVLQHDPAWDRAIDEAVRAFNAAPDAPVSAAYGKFAESDAPVADGTTNDEIGAVRDAATPAVAHHFLFTRNGSATPGHPRVAEHEEMARELTAFIESLGEGVWQD
;
A
#
# COMPACT_ATOMS: atom_id res chain seq x y z
N MET A 1 -15.07 55.87 -31.27
CA MET A 1 -13.96 55.64 -30.31
C MET A 1 -14.30 56.37 -29.02
N PRO A 2 -14.22 55.75 -27.83
CA PRO A 2 -14.11 54.33 -27.46
C PRO A 2 -15.45 53.79 -26.89
N ASN A 3 -15.83 52.52 -27.03
CA ASN A 3 -15.29 51.27 -26.48
C ASN A 3 -15.70 51.03 -25.01
N SER A 4 -16.64 50.12 -24.77
CA SER A 4 -16.69 49.33 -23.55
C SER A 4 -17.20 47.93 -23.90
N SER A 5 -16.25 47.09 -24.27
CA SER A 5 -16.36 45.64 -24.35
C SER A 5 -16.65 45.09 -22.94
N THR A 6 -17.81 44.49 -22.74
CA THR A 6 -18.01 43.50 -21.68
C THR A 6 -17.38 42.20 -22.18
N SER A 7 -16.19 41.88 -21.64
CA SER A 7 -15.54 40.59 -21.82
C SER A 7 -16.41 39.51 -21.17
N GLU A 8 -16.93 38.63 -22.00
CA GLU A 8 -17.39 37.31 -21.58
C GLU A 8 -16.22 36.62 -20.88
N GLY A 9 -16.42 36.26 -19.61
CA GLY A 9 -15.55 35.29 -18.94
C GLY A 9 -15.75 33.97 -19.65
N THR A 10 -14.77 33.59 -20.46
CA THR A 10 -14.67 32.24 -20.98
C THR A 10 -14.25 31.34 -19.82
N ASP A 11 -15.23 30.68 -19.20
CA ASP A 11 -14.97 29.43 -18.49
C ASP A 11 -14.28 28.50 -19.50
N ALA A 12 -12.98 28.29 -19.31
CA ALA A 12 -12.22 27.34 -20.10
C ALA A 12 -12.82 25.95 -19.85
N ALA A 13 -13.30 25.31 -20.91
CA ALA A 13 -13.67 23.90 -20.91
C ALA A 13 -12.44 23.06 -20.46
N PRO A 14 -12.66 21.92 -19.77
CA PRO A 14 -11.67 21.30 -18.92
C PRO A 14 -10.49 20.73 -19.70
N ALA A 15 -9.32 20.72 -19.05
CA ALA A 15 -8.16 19.94 -19.45
C ALA A 15 -8.59 18.49 -19.73
N THR A 16 -8.08 17.92 -20.82
CA THR A 16 -8.28 16.49 -21.10
C THR A 16 -7.27 15.73 -20.25
N ALA A 17 -7.74 14.95 -19.27
CA ALA A 17 -6.90 14.03 -18.52
C ALA A 17 -6.55 12.83 -19.42
N VAL A 18 -5.27 12.59 -19.65
CA VAL A 18 -4.77 11.37 -20.28
C VAL A 18 -4.15 10.52 -19.18
N GLU A 19 -4.79 9.40 -18.88
CA GLU A 19 -4.22 8.33 -18.06
C GLU A 19 -3.38 7.44 -18.98
N ALA A 20 -2.10 7.32 -18.69
CA ALA A 20 -1.21 6.41 -19.40
C ALA A 20 -0.57 5.46 -18.40
N ASP A 21 -0.48 4.20 -18.79
CA ASP A 21 0.03 3.14 -17.94
C ASP A 21 1.26 2.45 -18.55
N ASP A 22 1.92 1.63 -17.74
CA ASP A 22 3.07 0.81 -18.13
C ASP A 22 2.66 -0.49 -18.85
N ALA A 23 1.37 -0.71 -19.14
CA ALA A 23 0.87 -1.95 -19.75
C ALA A 23 1.31 -2.14 -21.21
N ALA A 24 2.00 -1.17 -21.81
CA ALA A 24 2.47 -1.21 -23.19
C ALA A 24 3.48 -2.33 -23.52
N GLN A 25 3.88 -3.20 -22.58
CA GLN A 25 4.83 -4.30 -22.86
C GLN A 25 4.55 -5.67 -22.19
N ALA A 26 3.33 -5.98 -21.74
CA ALA A 26 3.06 -7.28 -21.14
C ALA A 26 2.98 -8.48 -22.14
N ASP A 27 2.97 -8.26 -23.45
CA ASP A 27 2.84 -9.32 -24.47
C ASP A 27 4.16 -9.71 -25.15
N VAL A 28 5.19 -10.05 -24.36
CA VAL A 28 6.35 -10.79 -24.89
C VAL A 28 6.45 -12.11 -24.14
N ALA A 29 5.97 -13.17 -24.81
CA ALA A 29 6.12 -14.55 -24.38
C ALA A 29 7.54 -14.81 -23.87
N ALA A 30 7.65 -15.44 -22.70
CA ALA A 30 8.90 -15.90 -22.12
C ALA A 30 9.68 -16.71 -23.16
N ASP A 31 10.71 -16.11 -23.76
CA ASP A 31 11.65 -16.79 -24.62
C ASP A 31 12.45 -17.77 -23.74
N THR A 32 12.21 -19.06 -23.92
CA THR A 32 12.89 -20.16 -23.20
C THR A 32 14.36 -20.34 -23.64
N SER A 33 14.97 -19.37 -24.31
CA SER A 33 16.32 -19.46 -24.88
C SER A 33 17.46 -19.18 -23.89
N GLY A 34 17.18 -18.79 -22.64
CA GLY A 34 18.21 -18.64 -21.60
C GLY A 34 19.12 -17.43 -21.76
N THR A 35 18.82 -16.49 -22.67
CA THR A 35 19.39 -15.14 -22.67
C THR A 35 18.42 -14.18 -22.02
N ALA A 36 18.86 -13.47 -20.97
CA ALA A 36 18.08 -12.40 -20.37
C ALA A 36 17.72 -11.37 -21.48
N PRO A 37 16.43 -11.07 -21.69
CA PRO A 37 16.04 -10.07 -22.68
C PRO A 37 16.72 -8.74 -22.37
N THR A 38 17.48 -8.23 -23.34
CA THR A 38 18.02 -6.87 -23.29
C THR A 38 16.91 -5.91 -23.66
N TYR A 39 16.24 -5.34 -22.67
CA TYR A 39 15.28 -4.27 -22.89
C TYR A 39 16.04 -2.96 -23.10
N GLY A 40 15.91 -2.38 -24.30
CA GLY A 40 16.30 -0.99 -24.55
C GLY A 40 15.18 -0.04 -24.13
N PRO A 41 15.45 1.27 -24.03
CA PRO A 41 14.41 2.25 -23.74
C PRO A 41 13.31 2.23 -24.81
N VAL A 42 12.06 2.33 -24.36
CA VAL A 42 10.87 2.32 -25.21
C VAL A 42 10.23 3.70 -25.18
N THR A 43 9.81 4.20 -26.34
CA THR A 43 8.98 5.41 -26.41
C THR A 43 7.52 5.00 -26.55
N VAL A 44 6.70 5.37 -25.57
CA VAL A 44 5.25 5.15 -25.57
C VAL A 44 4.54 6.45 -25.93
N THR A 45 3.69 6.42 -26.96
CA THR A 45 2.83 7.57 -27.30
C THR A 45 1.67 7.61 -26.33
N LEU A 46 1.64 8.62 -25.45
CA LEU A 46 0.57 8.79 -24.44
C LEU A 46 -0.72 9.30 -25.08
N ALA A 47 -0.62 10.27 -26.01
CA ALA A 47 -1.72 10.77 -26.79
C ALA A 47 -1.24 11.36 -28.12
N ASP A 48 -2.10 11.37 -29.13
CA ASP A 48 -1.85 12.01 -30.42
C ASP A 48 -3.09 12.78 -30.92
N ARG A 49 -2.86 13.72 -31.86
CA ARG A 49 -3.93 14.48 -32.53
C ARG A 49 -4.90 15.19 -31.58
N LEU A 50 -4.37 15.66 -30.45
CA LEU A 50 -5.10 16.48 -29.50
C LEU A 50 -5.26 17.92 -30.02
N PRO A 51 -6.34 18.64 -29.64
CA PRO A 51 -6.45 20.07 -29.91
C PRO A 51 -5.34 20.86 -29.21
N ASP A 52 -4.95 22.01 -29.77
CA ASP A 52 -3.94 22.90 -29.16
C ASP A 52 -4.52 23.66 -27.95
N ILE A 53 -4.58 22.98 -26.81
CA ILE A 53 -5.06 23.46 -25.51
C ILE A 53 -4.18 22.89 -24.39
N GLU A 54 -4.43 23.31 -23.15
CA GLU A 54 -3.79 22.69 -21.98
C GLU A 54 -4.32 21.26 -21.76
N HIS A 55 -3.40 20.33 -21.50
CA HIS A 55 -3.69 18.93 -21.18
C HIS A 55 -3.06 18.57 -19.84
N GLU A 56 -3.74 17.69 -19.10
CA GLU A 56 -3.21 17.11 -17.87
C GLU A 56 -2.92 15.63 -18.12
N VAL A 57 -1.74 15.18 -17.73
CA VAL A 57 -1.31 13.80 -17.93
C VAL A 57 -0.92 13.20 -16.59
N THR A 58 -1.49 12.04 -16.26
CA THR A 58 -1.05 11.24 -15.13
C THR A 58 -0.43 9.95 -15.65
N LEU A 59 0.86 9.80 -15.39
CA LEU A 59 1.59 8.56 -15.59
C LEU A 59 1.69 7.85 -14.24
N PHE A 60 1.28 6.59 -14.20
CA PHE A 60 1.39 5.76 -13.01
C PHE A 60 1.87 4.36 -13.38
N LYS A 61 2.47 3.69 -12.40
CA LYS A 61 2.92 2.29 -12.52
C LYS A 61 1.81 1.38 -12.02
N ARG A 62 1.35 0.43 -12.84
CA ARG A 62 0.25 -0.48 -12.47
C ARG A 62 0.69 -1.59 -11.54
N GLN A 63 1.92 -2.07 -11.74
CA GLN A 63 2.44 -3.28 -11.11
C GLN A 63 3.13 -2.96 -9.78
N ASP A 64 3.21 -3.96 -8.91
CA ASP A 64 3.85 -3.90 -7.60
C ASP A 64 5.39 -3.80 -7.67
N GLY A 65 6.07 -3.91 -6.52
CA GLY A 65 7.52 -3.85 -6.39
C GLY A 65 8.34 -4.88 -7.21
N MET A 66 7.71 -5.73 -8.02
CA MET A 66 8.41 -6.73 -8.85
C MET A 66 9.02 -6.20 -10.14
N HIS A 67 8.67 -4.98 -10.56
CA HIS A 67 9.13 -4.40 -11.82
C HIS A 67 9.77 -3.03 -11.63
N TYR A 68 10.79 -2.74 -12.43
CA TYR A 68 11.47 -1.43 -12.46
C TYR A 68 10.95 -0.59 -13.63
N LEU A 69 10.60 0.66 -13.33
CA LEU A 69 10.24 1.67 -14.32
C LEU A 69 11.17 2.88 -14.14
N GLU A 70 11.78 3.32 -15.23
CA GLU A 70 12.55 4.57 -15.27
C GLU A 70 12.04 5.45 -16.39
N VAL A 71 11.62 6.67 -16.03
CA VAL A 71 11.17 7.68 -16.99
C VAL A 71 12.38 8.51 -17.42
N LEU A 72 12.78 8.37 -18.70
CA LEU A 72 13.99 9.02 -19.23
C LEU A 72 13.73 10.43 -19.76
N ASP A 73 12.70 10.59 -20.58
CA ASP A 73 12.34 11.88 -21.19
C ASP A 73 10.82 11.97 -21.46
N TYR A 74 10.32 13.21 -21.54
CA TYR A 74 9.00 13.50 -22.10
C TYR A 74 9.19 14.19 -23.45
N ARG A 75 8.44 13.74 -24.47
CA ARG A 75 8.47 14.31 -25.83
C ARG A 75 7.14 14.97 -26.14
N LEU A 76 7.21 16.20 -26.60
CA LEU A 76 6.06 17.05 -26.91
C LEU A 76 6.15 17.55 -28.35
N ASP A 77 5.02 18.01 -28.87
CA ASP A 77 4.96 18.67 -30.17
C ASP A 77 5.81 19.96 -30.18
N ALA A 78 6.24 20.36 -31.38
CA ALA A 78 7.06 21.55 -31.55
C ALA A 78 6.30 22.81 -31.06
N GLY A 79 6.85 23.49 -30.06
CA GLY A 79 6.26 24.70 -29.47
C GLY A 79 5.43 24.46 -28.21
N ALA A 80 5.14 23.20 -27.86
CA ALA A 80 4.51 22.85 -26.60
C ALA A 80 5.47 23.02 -25.42
N THR A 81 4.93 23.26 -24.23
CA THR A 81 5.67 23.47 -22.99
C THR A 81 5.08 22.63 -21.86
N ILE A 82 5.93 22.25 -20.89
CA ILE A 82 5.47 21.64 -19.64
C ILE A 82 5.14 22.76 -18.66
N LEU A 83 3.92 22.74 -18.14
CA LEU A 83 3.46 23.63 -17.07
C LEU A 83 3.57 22.92 -15.72
N PRO A 84 3.66 23.66 -14.60
CA PRO A 84 3.40 23.07 -13.28
C PRO A 84 2.02 22.41 -13.25
N PRO A 85 1.80 21.37 -12.40
CA PRO A 85 0.49 20.77 -12.24
C PRO A 85 -0.59 21.82 -11.94
N ALA A 86 -1.73 21.70 -12.63
CA ALA A 86 -2.85 22.64 -12.47
C ALA A 86 -3.48 22.53 -11.06
N THR A 87 -3.45 21.33 -10.49
CA THR A 87 -3.91 21.05 -9.14
C THR A 87 -2.71 21.03 -8.18
N PRO A 88 -2.74 21.78 -7.07
CA PRO A 88 -1.72 21.67 -6.03
C PRO A 88 -1.61 20.25 -5.49
N GLU A 89 -0.40 19.86 -5.12
CA GLU A 89 -0.19 18.57 -4.48
C GLU A 89 -1.04 18.45 -3.20
N PRO A 90 -1.76 17.32 -3.00
CA PRO A 90 -2.58 17.14 -1.82
C PRO A 90 -1.76 17.27 -0.53
N THR A 91 -2.28 17.96 0.48
CA THR A 91 -1.59 18.08 1.77
C THR A 91 -1.79 16.84 2.65
N ARG A 92 -2.92 16.15 2.49
CA ARG A 92 -3.22 14.87 3.17
C ARG A 92 -2.31 13.78 2.60
N ARG A 93 -1.87 12.87 3.45
CA ARG A 93 -0.83 11.87 3.12
C ARG A 93 -1.15 10.54 3.78
N ILE A 94 -1.20 9.48 2.99
CA ILE A 94 -1.49 8.12 3.42
C ILE A 94 -0.33 7.22 2.97
N GLU A 95 0.20 6.40 3.88
CA GLU A 95 1.11 5.32 3.54
C GLU A 95 0.44 3.98 3.81
N VAL A 96 0.58 3.03 2.88
CA VAL A 96 0.03 1.67 2.99
C VAL A 96 1.18 0.69 3.01
N PHE A 97 1.22 -0.17 4.03
CA PHE A 97 2.03 -1.38 4.06
C PHE A 97 1.10 -2.55 3.81
N GLY A 98 1.18 -3.16 2.62
CA GLY A 98 0.18 -4.13 2.19
C GLY A 98 0.70 -5.28 1.36
N ASP A 99 -0.23 -6.16 1.00
CA ASP A 99 0.02 -7.33 0.18
C ASP A 99 -0.52 -7.17 -1.25
N SER A 100 -0.76 -8.29 -1.94
CA SER A 100 -1.30 -8.34 -3.29
C SER A 100 -2.62 -7.58 -3.46
N VAL A 101 -3.45 -7.47 -2.43
CA VAL A 101 -4.70 -6.71 -2.51
C VAL A 101 -4.40 -5.21 -2.55
N SER A 102 -3.43 -4.72 -1.78
CA SER A 102 -3.00 -3.31 -1.88
C SER A 102 -2.37 -3.00 -3.23
N CYS A 103 -1.62 -3.96 -3.82
CA CYS A 103 -1.09 -3.84 -5.18
C CYS A 103 -2.17 -3.73 -6.28
N GLY A 104 -3.42 -4.08 -5.97
CA GLY A 104 -4.48 -4.23 -6.98
C GLY A 104 -4.26 -5.44 -7.88
N GLU A 105 -3.69 -6.53 -7.35
CA GLU A 105 -3.44 -7.73 -8.15
C GLU A 105 -4.72 -8.30 -8.76
N ARG A 106 -4.68 -8.51 -10.09
CA ARG A 106 -5.74 -9.16 -10.87
C ARG A 106 -7.11 -8.49 -10.73
N ASN A 107 -7.16 -7.23 -10.29
CA ASN A 107 -8.41 -6.57 -9.97
C ASN A 107 -9.27 -6.29 -11.21
N GLU A 108 -8.67 -6.15 -12.39
CA GLU A 108 -9.38 -5.96 -13.67
C GLU A 108 -9.95 -7.25 -14.26
N ALA A 109 -9.72 -8.42 -13.63
CA ALA A 109 -10.26 -9.70 -14.06
C ALA A 109 -11.77 -9.85 -13.74
N SER A 110 -12.58 -8.97 -14.32
CA SER A 110 -14.02 -8.78 -14.03
C SER A 110 -14.91 -10.02 -14.16
N LEU A 111 -14.48 -11.04 -14.91
CA LEU A 111 -15.21 -12.32 -15.01
C LEU A 111 -15.09 -13.19 -13.75
N TYR A 112 -14.20 -12.82 -12.81
CA TYR A 112 -13.90 -13.56 -11.59
C TYR A 112 -14.27 -12.80 -10.30
N VAL A 113 -15.25 -11.90 -10.36
CA VAL A 113 -15.83 -11.24 -9.16
C VAL A 113 -16.41 -12.29 -8.21
N GLY A 114 -16.03 -12.26 -6.93
CA GLY A 114 -16.49 -13.22 -5.91
C GLY A 114 -16.08 -14.67 -6.19
N ARG A 115 -15.02 -14.89 -6.98
CA ARG A 115 -14.55 -16.22 -7.40
C ARG A 115 -13.07 -16.39 -7.13
N LEU A 116 -12.67 -17.66 -7.02
CA LEU A 116 -11.28 -18.05 -6.93
C LEU A 116 -10.57 -17.63 -8.22
N ASP A 117 -9.31 -17.26 -8.11
CA ASP A 117 -8.49 -17.06 -9.29
C ASP A 117 -8.39 -18.35 -10.13
N PRO A 118 -8.45 -18.25 -11.46
CA PRO A 118 -8.20 -19.39 -12.33
C PRO A 118 -6.73 -19.81 -12.26
N ALA A 119 -6.44 -21.00 -12.76
CA ALA A 119 -5.05 -21.44 -12.99
C ALA A 119 -4.35 -20.66 -14.12
N ALA A 120 -5.12 -19.94 -14.95
CA ALA A 120 -4.56 -19.07 -15.97
C ALA A 120 -3.85 -17.87 -15.31
N ASP A 121 -2.73 -17.44 -15.89
CA ASP A 121 -2.04 -16.25 -15.44
C ASP A 121 -2.88 -15.00 -15.74
N LEU A 122 -3.21 -14.27 -14.68
CA LEU A 122 -3.98 -13.03 -14.74
C LEU A 122 -3.15 -11.81 -14.32
N SER A 123 -1.83 -11.93 -14.23
CA SER A 123 -0.95 -10.84 -13.76
C SER A 123 -1.05 -9.57 -14.62
N GLY A 124 -1.35 -9.72 -15.91
CA GLY A 124 -1.64 -8.59 -16.81
C GLY A 124 -2.90 -7.79 -16.47
N TYR A 125 -3.77 -8.32 -15.60
CA TYR A 125 -4.99 -7.65 -15.12
C TYR A 125 -4.80 -6.97 -13.75
N SER A 126 -3.55 -6.84 -13.28
CA SER A 126 -3.23 -6.08 -12.08
C SER A 126 -3.19 -4.58 -12.39
N ASN A 127 -3.80 -3.78 -11.52
CA ASN A 127 -3.83 -2.34 -11.68
C ASN A 127 -3.92 -1.61 -10.32
N ALA A 128 -2.79 -1.11 -9.83
CA ALA A 128 -2.71 -0.33 -8.60
C ALA A 128 -3.64 0.91 -8.61
N TRP A 129 -3.96 1.50 -9.77
CA TRP A 129 -4.87 2.64 -9.84
C TRP A 129 -6.29 2.30 -9.34
N TYR A 130 -6.72 1.06 -9.54
CA TYR A 130 -7.99 0.53 -9.08
C TYR A 130 -7.87 -0.28 -7.78
N SER A 131 -6.73 -0.19 -7.07
CA SER A 131 -6.62 -0.77 -5.73
C SER A 131 -7.46 0.03 -4.74
N TYR A 132 -7.84 -0.61 -3.63
CA TYR A 132 -8.65 0.05 -2.61
C TYR A 132 -7.87 1.19 -1.95
N ALA A 133 -6.55 1.05 -1.85
CA ALA A 133 -5.63 2.06 -1.35
C ALA A 133 -5.66 3.32 -2.23
N ALA A 134 -5.47 3.15 -3.54
CA ALA A 134 -5.48 4.27 -4.50
C ALA A 134 -6.84 4.96 -4.58
N ILE A 135 -7.93 4.19 -4.60
CA ILE A 135 -9.29 4.75 -4.60
C ILE A 135 -9.55 5.52 -3.28
N THR A 136 -9.15 4.97 -2.13
CA THR A 136 -9.31 5.64 -0.82
C THR A 136 -8.53 6.95 -0.76
N ALA A 137 -7.28 6.96 -1.21
CA ALA A 137 -6.46 8.17 -1.23
C ALA A 137 -7.08 9.26 -2.12
N ARG A 138 -7.57 8.89 -3.32
CA ARG A 138 -8.30 9.83 -4.19
C ARG A 138 -9.58 10.36 -3.57
N ASN A 139 -10.38 9.49 -2.92
CA ASN A 139 -11.60 9.91 -2.22
C ASN A 139 -11.32 10.93 -1.11
N LEU A 140 -10.21 10.76 -0.39
CA LEU A 140 -9.81 11.63 0.70
C LEU A 140 -9.01 12.86 0.26
N GLY A 141 -8.71 12.99 -1.03
CA GLY A 141 -7.82 14.04 -1.55
C GLY A 141 -6.45 13.97 -0.87
N ALA A 142 -5.84 12.79 -0.85
CA ALA A 142 -4.57 12.52 -0.20
C ALA A 142 -3.54 11.97 -1.21
N GLN A 143 -2.26 12.27 -0.96
CA GLN A 143 -1.16 11.54 -1.56
C GLN A 143 -1.17 10.10 -1.06
N LEU A 144 -0.66 9.17 -1.87
CA LEU A 144 -0.50 7.76 -1.51
C LEU A 144 0.96 7.33 -1.70
N HIS A 145 1.56 6.80 -0.64
CA HIS A 145 2.70 5.89 -0.73
C HIS A 145 2.19 4.46 -0.51
N ASP A 146 2.22 3.63 -1.56
CA ASP A 146 1.75 2.24 -1.50
C ASP A 146 2.95 1.29 -1.47
N THR A 147 3.43 0.99 -0.26
CA THR A 147 4.51 0.03 0.00
C THR A 147 3.89 -1.37 0.10
N SER A 148 3.48 -1.91 -1.06
CA SER A 148 2.84 -3.22 -1.14
C SER A 148 3.54 -4.18 -2.10
N GLN A 149 3.43 -5.47 -1.78
CA GLN A 149 4.04 -6.55 -2.54
C GLN A 149 3.17 -7.80 -2.53
N GLY A 150 2.94 -8.35 -3.73
CA GLY A 150 2.25 -9.62 -3.90
C GLY A 150 2.82 -10.74 -3.03
N GLY A 151 1.99 -11.33 -2.18
CA GLY A 151 2.38 -12.48 -1.37
C GLY A 151 3.26 -12.18 -0.16
N ILE A 152 3.53 -10.90 0.15
CA ILE A 152 4.33 -10.51 1.31
C ILE A 152 3.59 -10.79 2.62
N SER A 153 4.33 -11.27 3.61
CA SER A 153 3.90 -11.56 4.98
C SER A 153 4.48 -10.53 5.96
N LEU A 154 4.08 -10.59 7.23
CA LEU A 154 4.78 -9.83 8.27
C LEU A 154 6.20 -10.36 8.49
N LEU A 155 6.34 -11.67 8.65
CA LEU A 155 7.58 -12.34 9.04
C LEU A 155 8.38 -12.82 7.83
N ASP A 156 9.70 -12.74 7.89
CA ASP A 156 10.54 -13.45 6.92
C ASP A 156 10.38 -14.98 7.06
N GLY A 157 10.59 -15.72 5.97
CA GLY A 157 10.54 -17.19 5.93
C GLY A 157 9.14 -17.80 5.73
N ILE A 158 8.09 -16.99 5.67
CA ILE A 158 6.69 -17.42 5.42
C ILE A 158 6.01 -16.53 4.38
N GLY A 159 4.84 -16.91 3.89
CA GLY A 159 4.16 -16.22 2.79
C GLY A 159 4.55 -16.77 1.42
N TRP A 160 4.50 -15.92 0.40
CA TRP A 160 4.67 -16.31 -1.01
C TRP A 160 5.73 -15.50 -1.77
N PHE A 161 6.07 -14.31 -1.29
CA PHE A 161 6.98 -13.41 -1.99
C PHE A 161 8.44 -13.88 -1.90
N ALA A 162 9.14 -13.94 -3.04
CA ALA A 162 10.58 -14.27 -3.11
C ALA A 162 10.96 -15.61 -2.45
N GLY A 163 10.16 -16.67 -2.66
CA GLY A 163 10.53 -18.03 -2.27
C GLY A 163 11.86 -18.49 -2.92
N PRO A 164 12.68 -19.31 -2.24
CA PRO A 164 12.39 -20.02 -0.99
C PRO A 164 12.72 -19.25 0.29
N ASP A 165 13.31 -18.06 0.20
CA ASP A 165 13.72 -17.28 1.37
C ASP A 165 12.53 -16.53 2.01
N TYR A 166 11.47 -16.28 1.22
CA TYR A 166 10.20 -15.70 1.63
C TYR A 166 10.38 -14.36 2.37
N VAL A 167 10.57 -13.29 1.61
CA VAL A 167 10.82 -11.96 2.16
C VAL A 167 9.51 -11.37 2.72
N GLY A 168 9.51 -10.99 3.99
CA GLY A 168 8.40 -10.34 4.68
C GLY A 168 8.65 -8.86 4.98
N GLN A 169 7.71 -8.23 5.68
CA GLN A 169 7.83 -6.84 6.12
C GLN A 169 9.02 -6.62 7.07
N GLU A 170 9.47 -7.66 7.79
CA GLU A 170 10.73 -7.60 8.56
C GLU A 170 11.90 -7.16 7.67
N SER A 171 11.97 -7.60 6.42
CA SER A 171 13.03 -7.19 5.51
C SER A 171 12.70 -5.99 4.62
N ALA A 172 11.41 -5.67 4.45
CA ALA A 172 10.95 -4.80 3.37
C ALA A 172 10.47 -3.41 3.82
N TRP A 173 9.97 -3.26 5.05
CA TRP A 173 9.20 -2.08 5.45
C TRP A 173 10.00 -0.75 5.40
N ASP A 174 11.31 -0.81 5.59
CA ASP A 174 12.23 0.32 5.63
C ASP A 174 12.99 0.52 4.31
N CYS A 175 12.49 -0.07 3.22
CA CYS A 175 13.19 -0.14 1.94
C CYS A 175 12.33 0.35 0.76
N ILE A 176 12.97 1.03 -0.19
CA ILE A 176 12.36 1.37 -1.51
C ILE A 176 12.64 0.31 -2.58
N GLN A 177 13.60 -0.57 -2.33
CA GLN A 177 13.89 -1.72 -3.17
C GLN A 177 14.23 -2.85 -2.21
N TYR A 178 13.38 -3.86 -2.13
CA TYR A 178 13.55 -5.03 -1.26
C TYR A 178 13.46 -6.36 -2.04
N ASN A 179 13.07 -6.31 -3.32
CA ASN A 179 13.01 -7.49 -4.17
C ASN A 179 14.42 -7.95 -4.55
N PRO A 180 14.87 -9.13 -4.10
CA PRO A 180 16.23 -9.61 -4.37
C PRO A 180 16.50 -9.87 -5.85
N ALA A 181 15.47 -10.09 -6.67
CA ALA A 181 15.61 -10.24 -8.12
C ALA A 181 16.01 -8.94 -8.84
N LEU A 182 15.76 -7.78 -8.21
CA LEU A 182 16.09 -6.46 -8.76
C LEU A 182 17.44 -5.92 -8.26
N GLY A 183 18.11 -6.64 -7.36
CA GLY A 183 19.42 -6.29 -6.82
C GLY A 183 19.40 -6.09 -5.30
N GLU A 184 20.45 -5.45 -4.79
CA GLU A 184 20.61 -5.18 -3.36
C GLU A 184 19.47 -4.31 -2.81
N SER A 185 19.14 -4.54 -1.55
CA SER A 185 18.14 -3.73 -0.86
C SER A 185 18.62 -2.27 -0.74
N LYS A 186 17.69 -1.32 -0.91
CA LYS A 186 17.96 0.11 -0.77
C LYS A 186 17.07 0.71 0.31
N PRO A 187 17.64 1.32 1.35
CA PRO A 187 16.88 1.89 2.45
C PRO A 187 16.04 3.08 1.97
N TRP A 188 14.89 3.27 2.61
CA TRP A 188 14.04 4.44 2.44
C TRP A 188 14.46 5.59 3.34
N ASP A 189 14.54 6.80 2.77
CA ASP A 189 14.69 8.02 3.55
C ASP A 189 13.30 8.53 3.98
N PHE A 190 12.88 8.07 5.15
CA PHE A 190 11.64 8.43 5.81
C PHE A 190 11.51 9.94 6.17
N SER A 191 12.51 10.80 5.93
CA SER A 191 12.35 12.26 6.06
C SER A 191 11.62 12.87 4.85
N ARG A 192 11.50 12.11 3.75
CA ARG A 192 10.91 12.57 2.50
C ARG A 192 9.39 12.50 2.46
N TYR A 193 8.77 11.72 3.35
CA TYR A 193 7.32 11.55 3.43
C TYR A 193 6.90 11.22 4.86
N THR A 194 6.02 12.04 5.43
CA THR A 194 5.45 11.82 6.77
C THR A 194 3.95 11.65 6.65
N PRO A 195 3.41 10.41 6.65
CA PRO A 195 1.99 10.17 6.52
C PRO A 195 1.20 10.72 7.72
N HIS A 196 -0.04 11.11 7.47
CA HIS A 196 -1.04 11.36 8.50
C HIS A 196 -1.75 10.08 8.91
N VAL A 197 -1.94 9.17 7.94
CA VAL A 197 -2.55 7.85 8.15
C VAL A 197 -1.61 6.79 7.60
N VAL A 198 -1.31 5.78 8.42
CA VAL A 198 -0.62 4.57 8.01
C VAL A 198 -1.62 3.42 8.00
N VAL A 199 -1.79 2.75 6.87
CA VAL A 199 -2.62 1.55 6.76
C VAL A 199 -1.70 0.33 6.79
N VAL A 200 -1.95 -0.59 7.71
CA VAL A 200 -1.23 -1.87 7.80
C VAL A 200 -2.19 -2.99 7.39
N ALA A 201 -2.04 -3.45 6.15
CA ALA A 201 -2.86 -4.47 5.50
C ALA A 201 -2.08 -5.79 5.37
N ILE A 202 -1.60 -6.32 6.50
CA ILE A 202 -0.72 -7.49 6.59
C ILE A 202 -1.31 -8.55 7.51
N GLY A 203 -1.19 -9.82 7.13
CA GLY A 203 -1.66 -10.98 7.88
C GLY A 203 -2.25 -12.09 7.00
N GLN A 204 -2.70 -11.76 5.78
CA GLN A 204 -3.31 -12.72 4.85
C GLN A 204 -2.33 -13.84 4.44
N ASN A 205 -1.09 -13.47 4.07
CA ASN A 205 -0.11 -14.43 3.55
C ASN A 205 0.65 -15.17 4.66
N ASP A 206 0.63 -14.67 5.89
CA ASP A 206 1.27 -15.31 7.05
C ASP A 206 0.67 -16.67 7.39
N ALA A 207 -0.53 -16.97 6.88
CA ALA A 207 -1.16 -18.30 6.93
C ALA A 207 -0.49 -19.36 6.04
N HIS A 208 0.47 -18.97 5.18
CA HIS A 208 1.23 -19.90 4.35
C HIS A 208 2.68 -20.05 4.86
N PRO A 209 3.26 -21.26 4.94
CA PRO A 209 2.70 -22.54 4.49
C PRO A 209 1.72 -23.21 5.47
N ASP A 210 1.78 -22.84 6.74
CA ASP A 210 0.93 -23.42 7.77
C ASP A 210 0.11 -22.32 8.44
N ASP A 211 -1.22 -22.48 8.48
CA ASP A 211 -2.10 -21.54 9.18
C ASP A 211 -2.06 -21.79 10.69
N PHE A 212 -0.97 -21.35 11.32
CA PHE A 212 -0.74 -21.51 12.75
C PHE A 212 -1.70 -20.67 13.60
N MET A 213 -2.26 -19.60 13.05
CA MET A 213 -3.25 -18.77 13.77
C MET A 213 -4.57 -19.53 13.91
N ALA A 214 -5.01 -20.21 12.85
CA ALA A 214 -6.22 -21.04 12.89
C ALA A 214 -6.01 -22.36 13.65
N SER A 215 -4.86 -23.02 13.46
CA SER A 215 -4.64 -24.37 13.99
C SER A 215 -4.21 -24.43 15.46
N ASP A 216 -3.44 -23.45 15.94
CA ASP A 216 -3.00 -23.35 17.33
C ASP A 216 -2.81 -21.88 17.74
N TYR A 217 -3.93 -21.19 17.98
CA TYR A 217 -3.97 -19.76 18.32
C TYR A 217 -3.12 -19.40 19.55
N ASP A 218 -3.04 -20.33 20.50
CA ASP A 218 -2.25 -20.23 21.73
C ASP A 218 -0.90 -20.95 21.58
N GLY A 219 -0.45 -21.22 20.37
CA GLY A 219 0.86 -21.78 20.08
C GLY A 219 1.97 -20.74 20.12
N GLU A 220 3.23 -21.20 20.19
CA GLU A 220 4.40 -20.31 20.20
C GLU A 220 4.49 -19.44 18.93
N ARG A 221 4.21 -20.01 17.75
CA ARG A 221 4.20 -19.28 16.46
C ARG A 221 3.16 -18.16 16.45
N ALA A 222 1.95 -18.43 16.92
CA ALA A 222 0.86 -17.46 16.96
C ALA A 222 1.17 -16.31 17.94
N ARG A 223 1.69 -16.62 19.14
CA ARG A 223 2.16 -15.59 20.09
C ARG A 223 3.33 -14.77 19.54
N HIS A 224 4.27 -15.43 18.87
CA HIS A 224 5.41 -14.76 18.25
C HIS A 224 4.93 -13.77 17.18
N TRP A 225 4.05 -14.20 16.27
CA TRP A 225 3.49 -13.32 15.26
C TRP A 225 2.80 -12.09 15.85
N ARG A 226 1.93 -12.26 16.87
CA ARG A 226 1.28 -11.11 17.54
C ARG A 226 2.30 -10.17 18.18
N THR A 227 3.36 -10.71 18.77
CA THR A 227 4.47 -9.91 19.34
C THR A 227 5.19 -9.10 18.26
N ARG A 228 5.52 -9.72 17.12
CA ARG A 228 6.17 -9.05 16.00
C ARG A 228 5.28 -8.02 15.34
N TYR A 229 3.97 -8.24 15.30
CA TYR A 229 3.02 -7.25 14.80
C TYR A 229 3.02 -6.01 15.68
N VAL A 230 3.01 -6.17 17.01
CA VAL A 230 3.17 -5.05 17.96
C VAL A 230 4.49 -4.31 17.76
N ASP A 231 5.60 -5.03 17.55
CA ASP A 231 6.89 -4.41 17.27
C ASP A 231 6.87 -3.61 15.96
N PHE A 232 6.19 -4.10 14.92
CA PHE A 232 6.03 -3.37 13.67
C PHE A 232 5.25 -2.07 13.88
N LEU A 233 4.12 -2.11 14.62
CA LEU A 233 3.34 -0.91 14.94
C LEU A 233 4.16 0.11 15.74
N LYS A 234 4.98 -0.36 16.69
CA LYS A 234 5.90 0.51 17.46
C LYS A 234 6.98 1.13 16.58
N SER A 235 7.56 0.40 15.64
CA SER A 235 8.54 0.94 14.69
C SER A 235 7.92 2.02 13.80
N LEU A 236 6.70 1.79 13.30
CA LEU A 236 5.95 2.78 12.54
C LEU A 236 5.64 4.03 13.38
N HIS A 237 5.14 3.86 14.60
CA HIS A 237 4.85 4.96 15.53
C HIS A 237 6.11 5.75 15.91
N ALA A 238 7.23 5.06 16.14
CA ALA A 238 8.50 5.72 16.41
C ALA A 238 8.95 6.60 15.23
N ARG A 239 8.68 6.17 13.99
CA ARG A 239 9.05 6.95 12.80
C ARG A 239 8.05 8.05 12.44
N TYR A 240 6.78 7.81 12.75
CA TYR A 240 5.64 8.66 12.43
C TYR A 240 4.78 8.91 13.69
N PRO A 241 5.29 9.64 14.70
CA PRO A 241 4.67 9.74 16.03
C PRO A 241 3.32 10.46 16.06
N LYS A 242 2.94 11.12 14.97
CA LYS A 242 1.64 11.80 14.80
C LYS A 242 0.67 11.02 13.91
N ALA A 243 1.13 9.99 13.21
CA ALA A 243 0.28 9.26 12.29
C ALA A 243 -0.74 8.42 13.06
N VAL A 244 -1.96 8.36 12.54
CA VAL A 244 -2.94 7.35 12.95
C VAL A 244 -2.64 6.06 12.20
N ILE A 245 -2.59 4.94 12.91
CA ILE A 245 -2.38 3.63 12.30
C ILE A 245 -3.72 2.91 12.16
N VAL A 246 -4.03 2.39 10.98
CA VAL A 246 -5.23 1.60 10.68
C VAL A 246 -4.78 0.21 10.26
N CYS A 247 -4.92 -0.76 11.16
CA CYS A 247 -4.65 -2.16 10.89
C CYS A 247 -5.91 -2.80 10.32
N LEU A 248 -5.76 -3.59 9.26
CA LEU A 248 -6.87 -4.28 8.61
C LEU A 248 -6.41 -5.58 7.94
N THR A 249 -7.34 -6.52 7.79
CA THR A 249 -7.30 -7.54 6.74
C THR A 249 -8.26 -7.12 5.64
N THR A 250 -8.46 -7.95 4.61
CA THR A 250 -9.27 -7.57 3.45
C THR A 250 -10.53 -8.43 3.31
N VAL A 251 -11.31 -8.17 2.27
CA VAL A 251 -12.49 -8.97 1.93
C VAL A 251 -12.13 -10.36 1.35
N LEU A 252 -10.84 -10.62 1.07
CA LEU A 252 -10.32 -11.92 0.67
C LEU A 252 -10.45 -12.93 1.81
N GLN A 253 -10.87 -14.16 1.49
CA GLN A 253 -11.11 -15.20 2.49
C GLN A 253 -9.88 -15.52 3.33
N HIS A 254 -10.07 -15.53 4.66
CA HIS A 254 -9.08 -15.95 5.65
C HIS A 254 -9.79 -16.44 6.92
N ASP A 255 -9.06 -17.11 7.81
CA ASP A 255 -9.62 -17.56 9.09
C ASP A 255 -9.82 -16.37 10.06
N PRO A 256 -10.98 -16.24 10.75
CA PRO A 256 -11.23 -15.16 11.72
C PRO A 256 -10.23 -15.06 12.88
N ALA A 257 -9.42 -16.10 13.12
CA ALA A 257 -8.33 -16.06 14.07
C ALA A 257 -7.30 -14.95 13.75
N TRP A 258 -7.11 -14.61 12.47
CA TRP A 258 -6.23 -13.51 12.06
C TRP A 258 -6.76 -12.14 12.49
N ASP A 259 -8.06 -11.90 12.30
CA ASP A 259 -8.72 -10.67 12.78
C ASP A 259 -8.61 -10.54 14.30
N ARG A 260 -8.82 -11.65 15.02
CA ARG A 260 -8.65 -11.70 16.49
C ARG A 260 -7.20 -11.35 16.89
N ALA A 261 -6.22 -11.88 16.17
CA ALA A 261 -4.81 -11.65 16.46
C ALA A 261 -4.41 -10.18 16.27
N ILE A 262 -4.88 -9.54 15.19
CA ILE A 262 -4.64 -8.12 14.90
C ILE A 262 -5.34 -7.25 15.95
N ASP A 263 -6.58 -7.57 16.31
CA ASP A 263 -7.32 -6.86 17.36
C ASP A 263 -6.60 -6.93 18.73
N GLU A 264 -6.05 -8.10 19.09
CA GLU A 264 -5.22 -8.26 20.29
C GLU A 264 -3.91 -7.47 20.21
N ALA A 265 -3.22 -7.49 19.06
CA ALA A 265 -1.98 -6.73 18.85
C ALA A 265 -2.22 -5.20 18.91
N VAL A 266 -3.28 -4.69 18.28
CA VAL A 266 -3.66 -3.28 18.31
C VAL A 266 -3.99 -2.82 19.74
N ARG A 267 -4.69 -3.65 20.53
CA ARG A 267 -4.93 -3.35 21.96
C ARG A 267 -3.64 -3.32 22.76
N ALA A 268 -2.76 -4.30 22.57
CA ALA A 268 -1.48 -4.39 23.26
C ALA A 268 -0.57 -3.18 22.94
N PHE A 269 -0.51 -2.78 21.66
CA PHE A 269 0.20 -1.57 21.23
C PHE A 269 -0.39 -0.31 21.90
N ASN A 270 -1.70 -0.09 21.82
CA ASN A 270 -2.34 1.09 22.38
C ASN A 270 -2.23 1.21 23.91
N ALA A 271 -2.02 0.10 24.62
CA ALA A 271 -1.78 0.11 26.07
C ALA A 271 -0.44 0.77 26.43
N ALA A 272 0.58 0.65 25.55
CA ALA A 272 1.90 1.23 25.76
C ALA A 272 2.61 1.55 24.43
N PRO A 273 2.14 2.56 23.65
CA PRO A 273 2.64 2.84 22.31
C PRO A 273 4.10 3.36 22.32
N ASP A 274 4.49 4.05 23.38
CA ASP A 274 5.84 4.60 23.55
C ASP A 274 6.81 3.62 24.25
N ALA A 275 6.34 2.41 24.59
CA ALA A 275 7.23 1.38 25.11
C ALA A 275 8.19 0.92 24.00
N PRO A 276 9.45 0.59 24.34
CA PRO A 276 10.42 0.16 23.33
C PRO A 276 9.91 -1.08 22.59
N VAL A 277 10.36 -1.25 21.35
CA VAL A 277 10.22 -2.49 20.59
C VAL A 277 10.89 -3.64 21.36
N SER A 278 10.23 -4.80 21.40
CA SER A 278 10.74 -5.97 22.13
C SER A 278 12.01 -6.53 21.48
N ALA A 279 12.11 -6.36 20.16
CA ALA A 279 13.31 -6.47 19.36
C ALA A 279 13.19 -5.54 18.14
N ALA A 280 14.31 -5.01 17.63
CA ALA A 280 14.31 -4.17 16.43
C ALA A 280 13.50 -4.85 15.31
N TYR A 281 12.55 -4.10 14.74
CA TYR A 281 11.80 -4.58 13.58
C TYR A 281 12.57 -4.15 12.31
N GLY A 282 13.11 -5.15 11.63
CA GLY A 282 13.82 -5.05 10.37
C GLY A 282 15.33 -4.83 10.41
N LYS A 283 15.90 -4.72 9.20
CA LYS A 283 17.35 -4.91 8.96
C LYS A 283 18.16 -3.62 9.08
N PHE A 284 17.57 -2.45 8.87
CA PHE A 284 18.30 -1.16 8.88
C PHE A 284 17.96 -0.32 10.12
N ALA A 285 18.58 -0.65 11.25
CA ALA A 285 18.54 0.22 12.43
C ALA A 285 19.67 1.26 12.36
N GLU A 286 19.37 2.52 12.08
CA GLU A 286 20.31 3.63 12.33
C GLU A 286 20.36 3.95 13.84
N SER A 287 21.42 3.47 14.49
CA SER A 287 22.01 3.80 15.80
C SER A 287 21.13 4.15 17.04
N ASP A 288 21.37 3.36 18.08
CA ASP A 288 21.47 3.69 19.53
C ASP A 288 20.21 4.00 20.36
N ALA A 289 19.55 2.93 20.83
CA ALA A 289 19.06 2.84 22.21
C ALA A 289 19.35 1.43 22.78
N PRO A 290 19.79 1.29 24.04
CA PRO A 290 20.09 -0.01 24.60
C PRO A 290 18.83 -0.86 24.76
N VAL A 291 18.85 -2.05 24.17
CA VAL A 291 17.85 -3.10 24.39
C VAL A 291 18.04 -3.63 25.83
N ALA A 292 17.02 -3.46 26.67
CA ALA A 292 16.95 -4.15 27.95
C ALA A 292 16.39 -5.55 27.70
N ASP A 293 17.08 -6.56 28.23
CA ASP A 293 16.68 -7.97 28.13
C ASP A 293 15.26 -8.22 28.64
N GLY A 294 14.48 -8.94 27.83
CA GLY A 294 13.43 -9.86 28.26
C GLY A 294 12.30 -9.27 29.09
N THR A 295 11.25 -8.77 28.42
CA THR A 295 9.89 -8.80 28.96
C THR A 295 8.95 -9.42 27.94
N THR A 296 8.35 -10.56 28.31
CA THR A 296 7.24 -11.15 27.59
C THR A 296 6.03 -10.22 27.70
N ASN A 297 5.25 -10.08 26.61
CA ASN A 297 4.08 -9.20 26.51
C ASN A 297 2.94 -9.49 27.53
N ASP A 298 3.10 -10.49 28.40
CA ASP A 298 2.13 -10.89 29.42
C ASP A 298 2.02 -9.94 30.62
N GLU A 299 2.87 -8.89 30.72
CA GLU A 299 2.87 -7.94 31.85
C GLU A 299 2.62 -6.46 31.47
N ILE A 300 1.82 -6.18 30.44
CA ILE A 300 1.41 -4.78 30.14
C ILE A 300 0.13 -4.42 30.88
N GLY A 301 0.26 -4.21 32.20
CA GLY A 301 -0.77 -3.68 33.08
C GLY A 301 -0.61 -2.18 33.33
N ALA A 302 -0.68 -1.35 32.28
CA ALA A 302 -0.78 0.10 32.43
C ALA A 302 -2.11 0.58 31.84
N VAL A 303 -3.06 0.91 32.71
CA VAL A 303 -4.35 1.48 32.33
C VAL A 303 -4.10 2.92 31.87
N ARG A 304 -4.12 3.18 30.55
CA ARG A 304 -4.20 4.55 30.02
C ARG A 304 -5.50 5.20 30.48
N ASP A 305 -5.42 6.50 30.71
CA ASP A 305 -6.59 7.35 30.92
C ASP A 305 -7.46 7.31 29.66
N ALA A 306 -8.76 7.00 29.80
CA ALA A 306 -9.68 6.76 28.68
C ALA A 306 -9.93 8.00 27.80
N ALA A 307 -9.31 9.14 28.13
CA ALA A 307 -9.43 10.43 27.45
C ALA A 307 -8.39 10.64 26.33
N THR A 308 -7.32 9.84 26.24
CA THR A 308 -6.35 9.99 25.15
C THR A 308 -6.79 9.17 23.94
N PRO A 309 -6.88 9.76 22.73
CA PRO A 309 -7.24 9.04 21.52
C PRO A 309 -6.34 7.81 21.29
N ALA A 310 -6.91 6.75 20.74
CA ALA A 310 -6.15 5.59 20.29
C ALA A 310 -5.19 6.02 19.15
N VAL A 311 -4.00 5.44 19.15
CA VAL A 311 -2.98 5.70 18.10
C VAL A 311 -3.20 4.75 16.94
N ALA A 312 -3.50 3.48 17.24
CA ALA A 312 -3.86 2.48 16.25
C ALA A 312 -5.33 2.06 16.37
N HIS A 313 -5.93 1.72 15.24
CA HIS A 313 -7.28 1.18 15.13
C HIS A 313 -7.24 -0.14 14.37
N HIS A 314 -8.09 -1.10 14.76
CA HIS A 314 -8.39 -2.26 13.95
C HIS A 314 -9.70 -2.01 13.21
N PHE A 315 -9.65 -2.06 11.88
CA PHE A 315 -10.80 -1.83 11.01
C PHE A 315 -11.17 -3.10 10.26
N LEU A 316 -12.47 -3.44 10.27
CA LEU A 316 -13.02 -4.59 9.58
C LEU A 316 -14.05 -4.13 8.55
N PHE A 317 -13.92 -4.64 7.33
CA PHE A 317 -14.93 -4.45 6.28
C PHE A 317 -16.23 -5.20 6.61
N THR A 318 -17.34 -4.78 6.02
CA THR A 318 -18.65 -5.44 6.18
C THR A 318 -18.61 -6.91 5.76
N ARG A 319 -17.82 -7.24 4.74
CA ARG A 319 -17.58 -8.61 4.25
C ARG A 319 -16.13 -9.06 4.46
N ASN A 320 -15.52 -8.62 5.56
CA ASN A 320 -14.15 -9.00 5.92
C ASN A 320 -13.96 -10.51 5.89
N GLY A 321 -12.84 -10.99 5.35
CA GLY A 321 -12.47 -12.40 5.38
C GLY A 321 -13.42 -13.38 4.69
N SER A 322 -14.39 -12.90 3.92
CA SER A 322 -15.51 -13.76 3.49
C SER A 322 -16.10 -13.43 2.12
N ALA A 323 -15.80 -12.28 1.53
CA ALA A 323 -16.41 -11.85 0.27
C ALA A 323 -16.01 -12.71 -0.94
N THR A 324 -14.72 -13.04 -1.06
CA THR A 324 -14.17 -13.69 -2.25
C THR A 324 -13.07 -14.69 -1.88
N PRO A 325 -13.02 -15.88 -2.49
CA PRO A 325 -11.96 -16.86 -2.28
C PRO A 325 -10.69 -16.61 -3.12
N GLY A 326 -10.69 -15.63 -4.01
CA GLY A 326 -9.53 -15.21 -4.82
C GLY A 326 -9.39 -13.69 -4.82
N HIS A 327 -8.35 -13.15 -5.47
CA HIS A 327 -8.05 -11.71 -5.42
C HIS A 327 -9.29 -10.84 -5.69
N PRO A 328 -9.55 -9.79 -4.88
CA PRO A 328 -10.67 -8.89 -5.10
C PRO A 328 -10.61 -8.21 -6.47
N ARG A 329 -11.78 -8.05 -7.10
CA ARG A 329 -11.90 -7.31 -8.38
C ARG A 329 -12.22 -5.85 -8.14
N VAL A 330 -12.16 -5.02 -9.19
CA VAL A 330 -12.43 -3.56 -9.09
C VAL A 330 -13.69 -3.26 -8.26
N ALA A 331 -14.80 -3.98 -8.49
CA ALA A 331 -16.04 -3.76 -7.72
C ALA A 331 -15.89 -4.01 -6.21
N GLU A 332 -15.04 -4.96 -5.80
CA GLU A 332 -14.75 -5.29 -4.39
C GLU A 332 -13.70 -4.32 -3.82
N HIS A 333 -12.76 -3.83 -4.64
CA HIS A 333 -11.87 -2.73 -4.27
C HIS A 333 -12.62 -1.41 -4.04
N GLU A 334 -13.60 -1.10 -4.88
CA GLU A 334 -14.48 0.07 -4.70
C GLU A 334 -15.32 -0.05 -3.42
N GLU A 335 -15.78 -1.25 -3.07
CA GLU A 335 -16.45 -1.51 -1.80
C GLU A 335 -15.53 -1.27 -0.61
N MET A 336 -14.35 -1.90 -0.60
CA MET A 336 -13.34 -1.66 0.43
C MET A 336 -12.99 -0.17 0.54
N ALA A 337 -12.77 0.50 -0.58
CA ALA A 337 -12.41 1.91 -0.58
C ALA A 337 -13.52 2.79 -0.01
N ARG A 338 -14.80 2.52 -0.31
CA ARG A 338 -15.92 3.28 0.29
C ARG A 338 -15.95 3.13 1.81
N GLU A 339 -15.80 1.91 2.31
CA GLU A 339 -15.85 1.64 3.74
C GLU A 339 -14.62 2.20 4.47
N LEU A 340 -13.42 2.05 3.90
CA LEU A 340 -12.19 2.60 4.48
C LEU A 340 -12.18 4.14 4.45
N THR A 341 -12.66 4.76 3.37
CA THR A 341 -12.84 6.22 3.29
C THR A 341 -13.75 6.69 4.42
N ALA A 342 -14.93 6.09 4.56
CA ALA A 342 -15.90 6.46 5.59
C ALA A 342 -15.33 6.27 7.02
N PHE A 343 -14.54 5.22 7.23
CA PHE A 343 -13.86 5.00 8.50
C PHE A 343 -12.86 6.11 8.81
N ILE A 344 -11.96 6.44 7.87
CA ILE A 344 -10.95 7.49 8.08
C ILE A 344 -11.62 8.85 8.30
N GLU A 345 -12.66 9.19 7.54
CA GLU A 345 -13.44 10.42 7.75
C GLU A 345 -14.08 10.47 9.15
N SER A 346 -14.53 9.32 9.68
CA SER A 346 -15.13 9.24 11.01
C SER A 346 -14.17 9.55 12.16
N LEU A 347 -12.85 9.47 11.92
CA LEU A 347 -11.82 9.85 12.89
C LEU A 347 -11.68 11.39 13.04
N GLY A 348 -12.27 12.14 12.12
CA GLY A 348 -12.33 13.61 12.13
C GLY A 348 -11.12 14.30 11.51
N GLU A 349 -11.26 15.60 11.25
CA GLU A 349 -10.23 16.41 10.55
C GLU A 349 -8.91 16.54 11.31
N GLY A 350 -8.88 16.23 12.61
CA GLY A 350 -7.66 16.26 13.42
C GLY A 350 -6.60 15.28 12.95
N VAL A 351 -6.98 14.21 12.23
CA VAL A 351 -6.05 13.22 11.67
C VAL A 351 -5.10 13.85 10.65
N TRP A 352 -5.52 14.91 9.95
CA TRP A 352 -4.75 15.52 8.86
C TRP A 352 -3.86 16.70 9.31
N GLN A 353 -3.54 16.79 10.61
CA GLN A 353 -2.70 17.85 11.16
C GLN A 353 -1.23 17.42 11.27
N ASP A 354 -0.34 18.30 10.79
CA ASP A 354 1.12 18.10 10.78
C ASP A 354 1.81 18.12 12.15
#